data_AF-A0A235BU74-F1
#
_entry.id   AF-A0A235BU74-F1
#
_cell.length_a   1.000
_cell.length_b   1.000
_cell.length_c   1.000
_cell.angle_alpha   90.00
_cell.angle_beta   90.00
_cell.angle_gamma   90.00
#
_symmetry.space_group_name_H-M   'P 1'
#
loop_
_entity.id
_entity.type
_entity.pdbx_description
1 polymer ?
#
loop_
_entity_poly.entity_id
_entity_poly.type
_entity_poly.pdbx_seq_one_letter_code
_entity_poly.pdbx_strand_id
1 'polypeptide(L)'
;MAIDVLTNGVGFITLFVPELPELEVIKDKLRLMLIGRRIMDTTLRQAATLKTVRPTLASIRESRIRTISRYGKFLGIATDNKLHLCIHLMLNGALIIIPSDKPMTRSHLL
;
A
#
# COMPACT_ATOMS: atom_id res chain seq x y z
N MET A 1 4.74 -6.75 0.94
CA MET A 1 5.22 -5.36 1.09
C MET A 1 4.06 -4.56 1.69
N ALA A 2 4.10 -4.23 2.98
CA ALA A 2 3.01 -3.50 3.64
C ALA A 2 3.38 -2.03 3.75
N ILE A 3 2.47 -1.17 3.31
CA ILE A 3 2.56 0.28 3.49
C ILE A 3 1.39 0.66 4.39
N ASP A 4 1.72 1.15 5.58
CA ASP A 4 0.77 1.46 6.64
C ASP A 4 0.03 2.77 6.31
N VAL A 5 -1.27 2.66 6.05
CA VAL A 5 -2.15 3.82 5.88
C VAL A 5 -3.34 3.64 6.81
N LEU A 6 -3.30 4.39 7.91
CA LEU A 6 -4.21 4.29 9.06
C LEU A 6 -5.66 4.62 8.70
N THR A 7 -6.60 3.69 8.90
CA THR A 7 -7.97 4.11 9.27
C THR A 7 -8.94 3.17 9.92
N ASN A 8 -9.79 3.84 10.68
CA ASN A 8 -11.00 3.40 11.36
C ASN A 8 -12.09 2.94 10.36
N GLY A 9 -12.46 1.66 10.44
CA GLY A 9 -13.59 1.07 9.70
C GLY A 9 -13.27 -0.37 9.28
N VAL A 10 -13.80 -1.34 10.02
CA VAL A 10 -13.47 -2.77 9.96
C VAL A 10 -13.72 -3.36 8.57
N GLY A 11 -12.69 -3.98 7.98
CA GLY A 11 -12.80 -4.77 6.76
C GLY A 11 -11.50 -5.53 6.46
N PHE A 12 -11.48 -6.84 6.70
CA PHE A 12 -10.37 -7.70 6.29
C PHE A 12 -10.61 -8.15 4.84
N ILE A 13 -9.68 -7.82 3.94
CA ILE A 13 -9.74 -8.22 2.54
C ILE A 13 -8.39 -8.85 2.18
N THR A 14 -8.38 -10.17 2.05
CA THR A 14 -7.27 -10.94 1.48
C THR A 14 -7.58 -11.18 0.01
N LEU A 15 -6.75 -10.71 -0.91
CA LEU A 15 -6.90 -10.93 -2.34
C LEU A 15 -5.62 -11.61 -2.85
N PHE A 16 -5.74 -12.89 -3.20
CA PHE A 16 -4.64 -13.66 -3.80
C PHE A 16 -4.59 -13.39 -5.31
N VAL A 17 -3.37 -13.26 -5.82
CA VAL A 17 -2.94 -13.15 -7.23
C VAL A 17 -3.92 -12.39 -8.13
N PRO A 18 -3.80 -11.06 -8.25
CA PRO A 18 -4.73 -10.32 -9.07
C PRO A 18 -4.37 -10.42 -10.56
N GLU A 19 -5.26 -10.99 -11.36
CA GLU A 19 -5.29 -10.73 -12.80
C GLU A 19 -5.59 -9.23 -13.05
N LEU A 20 -5.57 -8.82 -14.31
CA LEU A 20 -5.84 -7.42 -14.68
C LEU A 20 -7.18 -6.89 -14.12
N PRO A 21 -8.30 -7.66 -14.07
CA PRO A 21 -9.54 -7.23 -13.45
C PRO A 21 -9.46 -7.04 -11.93
N GLU A 22 -8.76 -7.91 -11.19
CA GLU A 22 -8.69 -7.83 -9.74
C GLU A 22 -7.84 -6.64 -9.28
N LEU A 23 -6.81 -6.25 -10.04
CA LEU A 23 -6.06 -5.02 -9.73
C LEU A 23 -6.94 -3.77 -9.80
N GLU A 24 -7.93 -3.75 -10.70
CA GLU A 24 -8.90 -2.65 -10.79
C GLU A 24 -9.80 -2.61 -9.55
N VAL A 25 -10.28 -3.78 -9.10
CA VAL A 25 -11.06 -3.92 -7.85
C VAL A 25 -10.23 -3.53 -6.62
N ILE A 26 -8.96 -3.96 -6.56
CA ILE A 26 -8.03 -3.58 -5.50
C ILE A 26 -7.85 -2.06 -5.49
N LYS A 27 -7.59 -1.44 -6.66
CA LYS A 27 -7.49 0.02 -6.77
C LYS A 27 -8.73 0.68 -6.19
N ASP A 28 -9.94 0.30 -6.59
CA ASP A 28 -11.16 0.98 -6.16
C ASP A 28 -11.42 0.84 -4.66
N LYS A 29 -11.17 -0.34 -4.10
CA LYS A 29 -11.21 -0.56 -2.65
C LYS A 29 -10.19 0.32 -1.92
N LEU A 30 -8.94 0.32 -2.40
CA LEU A 30 -7.89 1.16 -1.84
C LEU A 30 -8.25 2.64 -1.96
N ARG A 31 -8.92 3.10 -3.04
CA ARG A 31 -9.32 4.50 -3.19
C ARG A 31 -10.33 4.88 -2.11
N LEU A 32 -11.36 4.06 -1.93
CA LEU A 32 -12.42 4.28 -0.94
C LEU A 32 -11.85 4.34 0.48
N MET A 33 -10.88 3.46 0.76
CA MET A 33 -10.23 3.44 2.04
C MET A 33 -9.21 4.58 2.12
N LEU A 34 -8.17 4.62 1.32
CA LEU A 34 -6.94 5.35 1.66
C LEU A 34 -6.88 6.83 1.25
N ILE A 35 -7.71 7.32 0.32
CA ILE A 35 -7.64 8.72 -0.13
C ILE A 35 -7.88 9.68 1.05
N GLY A 36 -7.07 10.74 1.12
CA GLY A 36 -7.16 11.77 2.17
C GLY A 36 -6.48 11.41 3.49
N ARG A 37 -6.00 10.17 3.64
CA ARG A 37 -5.25 9.73 4.82
C ARG A 37 -3.80 10.14 4.72
N ARG A 38 -3.15 10.23 5.88
CA ARG A 38 -1.75 10.68 6.02
C ARG A 38 -0.88 9.50 6.42
N ILE A 39 0.28 9.39 5.78
CA ILE A 39 1.26 8.33 6.07
C ILE A 39 2.07 8.75 7.28
N MET A 40 1.85 8.13 8.44
CA MET A 40 2.56 8.47 9.67
C MET A 40 3.93 7.80 9.74
N ASP A 41 4.01 6.55 9.30
CA ASP A 41 5.26 5.81 9.32
C ASP A 41 5.36 4.85 8.13
N THR A 42 6.58 4.41 7.86
CA THR A 42 6.92 3.45 6.81
C THR A 42 7.98 2.49 7.32
N THR A 43 7.69 1.19 7.29
CA THR A 43 8.65 0.16 7.68
C THR A 43 8.99 -0.73 6.48
N LEU A 44 10.28 -0.89 6.18
CA LEU A 44 10.76 -1.85 5.19
C LEU A 44 11.44 -3.02 5.89
N ARG A 45 10.82 -4.20 5.84
CA ARG A 45 11.36 -5.42 6.48
C ARG A 45 12.35 -6.19 5.60
N GLN A 46 12.26 -6.06 4.28
CA GLN A 46 13.13 -6.74 3.33
C GLN A 46 13.63 -5.73 2.29
N ALA A 47 14.93 -5.41 2.34
CA ALA A 47 15.53 -4.41 1.45
C ALA A 47 15.38 -4.77 -0.04
N ALA A 48 15.45 -6.07 -0.37
CA ALA A 48 15.35 -6.56 -1.75
C ALA A 48 14.01 -6.24 -2.46
N THR A 49 12.97 -5.93 -1.68
CA THR A 49 11.64 -5.55 -2.19
C THR A 49 11.61 -4.10 -2.67
N LEU A 50 12.45 -3.23 -2.11
CA LEU A 50 12.54 -1.83 -2.52
C LEU A 50 13.48 -1.70 -3.72
N LYS A 51 12.96 -1.23 -4.85
CA LYS A 51 13.75 -1.04 -6.08
C LYS A 51 14.30 0.37 -6.25
N THR A 52 13.86 1.31 -5.43
CA THR A 52 14.27 2.71 -5.46
C THR A 52 14.93 3.09 -4.16
N VAL A 53 16.20 3.50 -4.20
CA VAL A 53 16.97 3.85 -3.01
C VAL A 53 16.88 5.35 -2.70
N ARG A 54 16.63 6.19 -3.71
CA ARG A 54 16.45 7.65 -3.59
C ARG A 54 15.28 8.13 -4.45
N PRO A 55 14.38 8.99 -3.93
CA PRO A 55 14.26 9.39 -2.52
C PRO A 55 13.99 8.17 -1.63
N THR A 56 14.36 8.28 -0.35
CA THR A 56 14.22 7.15 0.59
C THR A 56 12.74 6.86 0.85
N LEU A 57 12.41 5.65 1.32
CA LEU A 57 11.03 5.33 1.69
C LEU A 57 10.47 6.29 2.76
N ALA A 58 11.31 6.72 3.71
CA ALA A 58 10.93 7.67 4.75
C ALA A 58 10.55 9.06 4.20
N SER A 59 10.94 9.39 2.98
CA SER A 59 10.62 10.69 2.35
C SER A 59 9.12 10.87 2.06
N ILE A 60 8.32 9.80 2.11
CA ILE A 60 6.87 9.86 1.95
C ILE A 60 6.11 10.06 3.28
N ARG A 61 6.80 10.02 4.43
CA ARG A 61 6.17 10.26 5.74
C ARG A 61 5.54 11.65 5.77
N GLU A 62 4.50 11.79 6.58
CA GLU A 62 3.70 12.99 6.75
C GLU A 62 2.97 13.48 5.48
N SER A 63 3.08 12.77 4.36
CA SER A 63 2.35 13.11 3.14
C SER A 63 0.93 12.54 3.15
N ARG A 64 0.01 13.23 2.46
CA ARG A 64 -1.38 12.81 2.31
C ARG A 64 -1.57 12.09 0.98
N ILE A 65 -2.29 10.97 1.00
CA ILE A 65 -2.64 10.22 -0.21
C ILE A 65 -3.70 11.00 -0.99
N ARG A 66 -3.42 11.25 -2.27
CA ARG A 66 -4.29 12.03 -3.17
C ARG A 66 -4.99 11.13 -4.16
N THR A 67 -4.26 10.18 -4.73
CA THR A 67 -4.79 9.36 -5.82
C THR A 67 -4.24 7.96 -5.72
N ILE A 68 -5.07 7.00 -6.11
CA ILE A 68 -4.66 5.62 -6.38
C ILE A 68 -5.05 5.28 -7.81
N SER A 69 -4.08 4.80 -8.56
CA SER A 69 -4.19 4.48 -9.98
C SER A 69 -3.61 3.09 -10.26
N ARG A 70 -3.95 2.55 -11.43
CA ARG A 70 -3.40 1.30 -11.95
C ARG A 70 -2.69 1.58 -13.26
N TYR A 71 -1.51 1.00 -13.42
CA TYR A 71 -0.75 1.02 -14.67
C TYR A 71 -0.34 -0.42 -15.01
N GLY A 72 -1.16 -1.09 -15.82
CA GLY A 72 -0.99 -2.52 -16.11
C GLY A 72 -1.00 -3.35 -14.83
N LYS A 73 0.16 -3.95 -14.50
CA LYS A 73 0.38 -4.80 -13.32
C LYS A 73 0.88 -4.05 -12.07
N PHE A 74 0.85 -2.72 -12.08
CA PHE A 74 1.28 -1.88 -10.98
C PHE A 74 0.12 -1.10 -10.39
N LEU A 75 0.12 -0.97 -9.06
CA LEU A 75 -0.68 0.01 -8.33
C LEU A 75 0.20 1.22 -8.03
N GLY A 76 -0.31 2.42 -8.32
CA GLY A 76 0.34 3.69 -8.00
C GLY A 76 -0.41 4.41 -6.89
N ILE A 77 0.29 4.84 -5.85
CA ILE A 77 -0.24 5.70 -4.79
C ILE A 77 0.47 7.04 -4.88
N ALA A 78 -0.27 8.08 -5.28
CA ALA A 78 0.24 9.44 -5.39
C ALA A 78 -0.04 10.21 -4.10
N THR A 79 0.93 11.01 -3.67
CA THR A 79 0.84 11.84 -2.47
C THR A 79 0.96 13.32 -2.79
N ASP A 80 0.59 14.18 -1.84
CA ASP A 80 0.63 15.64 -2.01
C ASP A 80 2.03 16.22 -2.07
N ASN A 81 3.05 15.51 -1.58
CA ASN A 81 4.45 15.91 -1.68
C ASN A 81 5.11 15.54 -3.03
N LYS A 82 4.30 15.17 -4.03
CA LYS A 82 4.72 14.77 -5.39
C LYS A 82 5.49 13.43 -5.46
N LEU A 83 5.56 12.67 -4.38
CA LEU A 83 6.10 11.31 -4.41
C LEU A 83 5.01 10.29 -4.74
N HIS A 84 5.44 9.26 -5.46
CA HIS A 84 4.60 8.15 -5.88
C HIS A 84 5.17 6.83 -5.38
N LEU A 85 4.30 5.99 -4.87
CA LEU A 85 4.64 4.64 -4.48
C LEU A 85 4.07 3.66 -5.51
N CYS A 86 4.96 2.94 -6.17
CA CYS A 86 4.62 1.95 -7.19
C CYS A 86 4.75 0.55 -6.60
N ILE A 87 3.63 -0.17 -6.56
CA ILE A 87 3.53 -1.50 -5.96
C ILE A 87 3.28 -2.52 -7.07
N HIS A 88 4.14 -3.53 -7.13
CA HIS A 88 3.97 -4.71 -7.97
C HIS A 88 3.79 -5.91 -7.07
N LEU A 89 2.63 -6.56 -7.14
CA LEU A 89 2.30 -7.67 -6.23
C LEU A 89 3.00 -8.98 -6.59
N MET A 90 3.60 -9.09 -7.78
CA MET A 90 4.19 -10.36 -8.24
C MET A 90 3.17 -11.50 -8.17
N LEU A 91 3.64 -12.76 -8.19
CA LEU A 91 2.75 -13.91 -8.21
C LEU A 91 1.99 -14.08 -6.88
N ASN A 92 2.66 -13.91 -5.72
CA ASN A 92 2.08 -14.24 -4.41
C ASN A 92 1.95 -13.04 -3.46
N GLY A 93 2.19 -11.81 -3.91
CA GLY A 93 2.12 -10.66 -3.02
C GLY A 93 0.68 -10.27 -2.71
N ALA A 94 0.44 -9.98 -1.43
CA ALA A 94 -0.84 -9.47 -0.95
C ALA A 94 -0.70 -8.03 -0.41
N LEU A 95 -1.81 -7.29 -0.45
CA LEU A 95 -2.02 -6.07 0.32
C LEU A 95 -3.04 -6.36 1.41
N ILE A 96 -2.69 -6.03 2.64
CA ILE A 96 -3.53 -6.26 3.81
C ILE A 96 -3.65 -4.94 4.54
N ILE A 97 -4.88 -4.54 4.85
CA ILE A 97 -5.17 -3.37 5.68
C ILE A 97 -5.50 -3.86 7.08
N ILE A 98 -4.77 -3.37 8.07
CA ILE A 98 -4.89 -3.79 9.47
C ILE A 98 -5.28 -2.56 10.31
N PRO A 99 -6.24 -2.70 11.23
CA PRO A 99 -6.53 -1.67 12.24
C PRO A 99 -5.28 -1.35 13.09
N SER A 100 -5.09 -0.08 13.44
CA SER A 100 -3.88 0.40 14.13
C SER A 100 -3.79 0.01 15.61
N ASP A 101 -4.92 -0.39 16.20
CA ASP A 101 -5.06 -0.84 17.58
C ASP A 101 -4.62 -2.30 17.79
N LYS A 102 -4.31 -3.03 16.71
CA LYS A 102 -3.80 -4.39 16.78
C LYS A 102 -2.27 -4.43 16.61
N PRO A 103 -1.54 -5.19 17.43
CA PRO A 103 -0.11 -5.37 17.24
C PRO A 103 0.16 -6.04 15.89
N MET A 104 1.09 -5.47 15.11
CA MET A 104 1.53 -6.05 13.84
C MET A 104 2.28 -7.37 14.09
N THR A 105 1.59 -8.51 14.01
CA THR A 105 2.18 -9.85 14.13
C THR A 105 2.75 -10.37 12.80
N ARG A 106 3.77 -11.25 12.88
CA ARG A 106 4.50 -11.83 11.74
C ARG A 106 3.62 -12.61 10.73
N SER A 107 2.43 -13.04 11.12
CA SER A 107 1.56 -13.96 10.38
C SER A 107 0.70 -13.33 9.29
N HIS A 108 0.74 -12.01 9.10
CA HIS A 108 0.00 -11.30 8.04
C HIS A 108 0.88 -11.02 6.80
N LEU A 109 1.88 -11.88 6.56
CA LEU A 109 3.04 -11.59 5.68
C LEU A 109 3.48 -12.81 4.85
N LEU A 110 2.53 -13.56 4.28
CA LEU A 110 2.80 -14.50 3.20
C LEU A 110 2.11 -14.01 1.94
#